data_AF-A0A965RB30-F1
#
_entry.id   AF-A0A965RB30-F1
#
_cell.length_a   1.000
_cell.length_b   1.000
_cell.length_c   1.000
_cell.angle_alpha   90.00
_cell.angle_beta   90.00
_cell.angle_gamma   90.00
#
_symmetry.space_group_name_H-M   'P 1'
#
loop_
_entity.id
_entity.type
_entity.pdbx_description
1 polymer ?
#
loop_
_entity_poly.entity_id
_entity_poly.type
_entity_poly.pdbx_seq_one_letter_code
_entity_poly.pdbx_strand_id
1 'polypeptide(L)'
;MSCGQRVVLRSRSQSLENDLRRLTALWQDGLALFGGPFLASSTFTAVDAFFAPVAFRLQTYGLSLSPICDAYASRLRDLPAMREWYEAALSEPWREAAHEKAVAAGAVSITDLRQV
;
A
#
# COMPACT_ATOMS: atom_id res chain seq x y z
N MET A 1 8.09 -1.06 -7.19
CA MET A 1 7.49 -1.07 -5.84
C MET A 1 7.95 -2.34 -5.17
N SER A 2 8.51 -2.28 -3.98
CA SER A 2 8.88 -3.49 -3.24
C SER A 2 7.80 -3.84 -2.20
N CYS A 3 7.04 -4.91 -2.45
CA CYS A 3 6.10 -5.47 -1.48
C CYS A 3 6.83 -6.16 -0.31
N GLY A 4 8.03 -6.67 -0.58
CA GLY A 4 8.84 -7.40 0.39
C GLY A 4 9.59 -6.53 1.39
N GLN A 5 9.63 -5.22 1.23
CA GLN A 5 10.32 -4.34 2.17
C GLN A 5 9.36 -3.79 3.25
N ARG A 6 9.89 -3.54 4.44
CA ARG A 6 9.34 -2.61 5.44
C ARG A 6 10.34 -1.50 5.63
N VAL A 7 9.93 -0.28 5.39
CA VAL A 7 10.80 0.89 5.30
C VAL A 7 10.36 1.88 6.35
N VAL A 8 11.28 2.25 7.24
CA VAL A 8 11.10 3.41 8.11
C VAL A 8 11.61 4.62 7.35
N LEU A 9 10.71 5.51 6.92
CA LEU A 9 11.07 6.73 6.21
C LEU A 9 11.88 7.68 7.11
N ARG A 10 12.88 8.34 6.54
CA ARG A 10 13.69 9.34 7.24
C ARG A 10 12.92 10.60 7.58
N SER A 11 12.04 11.01 6.68
CA SER A 11 11.15 12.14 6.88
C SER A 11 9.90 11.94 6.04
N ARG A 12 8.82 12.60 6.45
CA ARG A 12 7.59 12.72 5.67
C ARG A 12 7.50 14.18 5.20
N SER A 13 7.60 14.39 3.89
CA SER A 13 7.52 15.73 3.32
C SER A 13 6.09 16.27 3.39
N GLN A 14 5.94 17.59 3.32
CA GLN A 14 4.61 18.20 3.24
C GLN A 14 3.82 17.73 2.00
N SER A 15 4.50 17.45 0.89
CA SER A 15 3.87 16.89 -0.31
C SER A 15 3.29 15.50 -0.06
N LEU A 16 4.03 14.63 0.64
CA LEU A 16 3.54 13.31 1.04
C LEU A 16 2.33 13.44 1.97
N GLU A 17 2.38 14.33 2.97
CA GLU A 17 1.21 14.58 3.84
C GLU A 17 -0.02 15.05 3.07
N ASN A 18 0.17 15.90 2.05
CA ASN A 18 -0.92 16.36 1.20
C ASN A 18 -1.53 15.20 0.39
N ASP A 19 -0.69 14.31 -0.15
CA ASP A 19 -1.15 13.13 -0.88
C ASP A 19 -1.91 12.16 0.03
N LEU A 20 -1.45 11.93 1.27
CA LEU A 20 -2.13 11.08 2.24
C LEU A 20 -3.48 11.67 2.66
N ARG A 21 -3.57 12.99 2.87
CA ARG A 21 -4.85 13.67 3.15
C ARG A 21 -5.82 13.54 1.98
N ARG A 22 -5.35 13.75 0.75
CA ARG A 22 -6.18 13.61 -0.45
C ARG A 22 -6.68 12.18 -0.63
N LEU A 23 -5.80 11.20 -0.43
CA LEU A 23 -6.15 9.78 -0.50
C LEU A 23 -7.20 9.42 0.57
N THR A 24 -7.02 9.92 1.79
CA THR A 24 -7.97 9.71 2.89
C THR A 24 -9.35 10.23 2.53
N ALA A 25 -9.45 11.48 2.05
CA ALA A 25 -10.72 12.07 1.66
C ALA A 25 -11.41 11.27 0.54
N LEU A 26 -10.68 10.94 -0.54
CA LEU A 26 -11.24 10.18 -1.67
C LEU A 26 -11.78 8.82 -1.25
N TRP A 27 -11.07 8.10 -0.39
CA TRP A 27 -11.51 6.79 0.07
C TRP A 27 -12.67 6.87 1.04
N GLN A 28 -12.67 7.86 1.95
CA GLN A 28 -13.80 8.08 2.86
C GLN A 28 -15.06 8.44 2.08
N ASP A 29 -14.96 9.34 1.10
CA ASP A 29 -16.09 9.75 0.27
C ASP A 29 -16.66 8.57 -0.51
N GLY A 30 -15.80 7.75 -1.15
CA GLY A 30 -16.24 6.55 -1.87
C GLY A 30 -16.92 5.54 -0.95
N LEU A 31 -16.30 5.20 0.19
CA LEU A 31 -16.86 4.24 1.14
C LEU A 31 -18.18 4.73 1.75
N ALA A 32 -18.31 6.03 2.02
CA ALA A 32 -19.54 6.62 2.56
C ALA A 32 -20.65 6.69 1.51
N LEU A 33 -20.33 7.12 0.28
CA LEU A 33 -21.31 7.32 -0.79
C LEU A 33 -21.90 5.98 -1.28
N PHE A 34 -21.05 4.97 -1.48
CA PHE A 34 -21.46 3.69 -2.05
C PHE A 34 -21.79 2.62 -0.99
N GLY A 35 -21.60 2.93 0.30
CA GLY A 35 -21.96 2.06 1.42
C GLY A 35 -20.98 0.90 1.71
N GLY A 36 -19.85 0.83 1.00
CA GLY A 36 -18.83 -0.18 1.21
C GLY A 36 -19.28 -1.63 0.93
N PRO A 37 -18.46 -2.65 1.27
CA PRO A 37 -17.12 -2.56 1.88
C PRO A 37 -15.98 -2.18 0.91
N PHE A 38 -16.29 -1.97 -0.37
CA PHE A 38 -15.36 -1.55 -1.42
C PHE A 38 -15.70 -0.16 -1.94
N LEU A 39 -14.81 0.47 -2.72
CA LEU A 39 -14.89 1.91 -3.00
C LEU A 39 -16.08 2.36 -3.85
N ALA A 40 -16.68 1.45 -4.63
CA ALA A 40 -17.73 1.78 -5.58
C ALA A 40 -18.90 0.76 -5.57
N SER A 41 -18.83 -0.28 -4.74
CA SER A 41 -19.80 -1.37 -4.73
C SER A 41 -19.68 -2.17 -3.43
N SER A 42 -20.63 -3.06 -3.20
CA SER A 42 -20.54 -4.09 -2.17
C SER A 42 -19.54 -5.20 -2.51
N THR A 43 -19.13 -5.28 -3.79
CA THR A 43 -18.16 -6.25 -4.32
C THR A 43 -16.90 -5.58 -4.83
N PHE A 44 -15.80 -6.32 -4.91
CA PHE A 44 -14.55 -5.84 -5.52
C PHE A 44 -14.76 -5.45 -6.99
N THR A 45 -14.18 -4.33 -7.40
CA THR A 45 -14.26 -3.78 -8.77
C THR A 45 -12.89 -3.32 -9.29
N ALA A 46 -12.85 -2.84 -10.54
CA ALA A 46 -11.65 -2.25 -11.13
C ALA A 46 -11.11 -1.04 -10.33
N VAL A 47 -11.97 -0.30 -9.62
CA VAL A 47 -11.56 0.82 -8.77
C VAL A 47 -10.68 0.31 -7.62
N ASP A 48 -11.08 -0.81 -7.01
CA ASP A 48 -10.34 -1.45 -5.93
C ASP A 48 -9.02 -2.04 -6.42
N ALA A 49 -9.03 -2.67 -7.60
CA ALA A 49 -7.82 -3.18 -8.25
C ALA A 49 -6.80 -2.06 -8.49
N PHE A 50 -7.25 -0.88 -8.91
CA PHE A 50 -6.38 0.29 -9.12
C PHE A 50 -5.70 0.73 -7.82
N PHE A 51 -6.39 0.63 -6.67
CA PHE A 51 -5.86 1.03 -5.37
C PHE A 51 -5.11 -0.08 -4.61
N ALA A 52 -5.18 -1.34 -5.04
CA ALA A 52 -4.45 -2.44 -4.39
C ALA A 52 -2.93 -2.18 -4.26
N PRO A 53 -2.22 -1.68 -5.29
CA PRO A 53 -0.81 -1.32 -5.15
C PRO A 53 -0.58 -0.20 -4.12
N VAL A 54 -1.53 0.72 -3.94
CA VAL A 54 -1.43 1.78 -2.93
C VAL A 54 -1.54 1.20 -1.52
N ALA A 55 -2.45 0.24 -1.29
CA ALA A 55 -2.54 -0.47 -0.02
C ALA A 55 -1.23 -1.18 0.36
N PHE A 56 -0.53 -1.79 -0.60
CA PHE A 56 0.80 -2.35 -0.35
C PHE A 56 1.87 -1.28 -0.07
N ARG A 57 1.83 -0.11 -0.72
CA ARG A 57 2.75 0.99 -0.37
C ARG A 57 2.53 1.49 1.06
N LEU A 58 1.28 1.62 1.51
CA LEU A 58 0.99 1.99 2.90
C LEU A 58 1.64 1.01 3.88
N GLN A 59 1.55 -0.30 3.61
CA GLN A 59 2.24 -1.34 4.37
C GLN A 59 3.77 -1.21 4.29
N THR A 60 4.33 -1.08 3.07
CA THR A 60 5.79 -1.03 2.86
C THR A 60 6.41 0.15 3.60
N TYR A 61 5.78 1.32 3.59
CA TYR A 61 6.33 2.54 4.21
C TYR A 61 5.78 2.83 5.61
N GLY A 62 4.99 1.92 6.20
CA GLY A 62 4.40 2.10 7.53
C GLY A 62 3.51 3.35 7.64
N LEU A 63 2.78 3.68 6.57
CA LEU A 63 1.91 4.85 6.51
C LEU A 63 0.49 4.46 6.91
N SER A 64 -0.14 5.31 7.71
CA SER A 64 -1.54 5.18 8.14
C SER A 64 -2.31 6.42 7.68
N LEU A 65 -3.58 6.22 7.36
CA LEU A 65 -4.50 7.24 6.86
C LEU A 65 -5.53 7.60 7.94
N SER A 66 -6.57 6.78 8.06
CA SER A 66 -7.64 6.89 9.04
C SER A 66 -8.15 5.47 9.33
N PRO A 67 -8.84 5.21 10.46
CA PRO A 67 -9.29 3.86 10.79
C PRO A 67 -10.13 3.19 9.69
N ILE A 68 -11.01 3.93 9.01
CA ILE A 68 -11.85 3.42 7.91
C ILE A 68 -11.01 3.09 6.68
N CYS A 69 -10.08 3.98 6.31
CA CYS A 69 -9.20 3.79 5.16
C CYS A 69 -8.18 2.68 5.38
N ASP A 70 -7.65 2.56 6.60
CA ASP A 70 -6.70 1.52 6.98
C ASP A 70 -7.39 0.14 6.99
N ALA A 71 -8.65 0.07 7.45
CA ALA A 71 -9.47 -1.13 7.34
C ALA A 71 -9.72 -1.53 5.88
N TYR A 72 -9.99 -0.56 5.00
CA TYR A 72 -10.12 -0.80 3.56
C TYR A 72 -8.80 -1.29 2.94
N ALA A 73 -7.67 -0.66 3.26
CA ALA A 73 -6.35 -1.10 2.81
C ALA A 73 -5.99 -2.51 3.30
N SER A 74 -6.40 -2.89 4.52
CA SER A 74 -6.28 -4.28 4.99
C SER A 74 -7.14 -5.21 4.15
N ARG A 75 -8.43 -4.87 3.96
CA ARG A 75 -9.35 -5.67 3.16
C ARG A 75 -8.82 -5.96 1.76
N LEU A 76 -8.22 -4.97 1.08
CA LEU A 76 -7.59 -5.20 -0.22
C LEU A 76 -6.44 -6.20 -0.13
N ARG A 77 -5.51 -6.03 0.82
CA ARG A 77 -4.36 -6.94 1.00
C ARG A 77 -4.78 -8.36 1.41
N ASP A 78 -5.91 -8.49 2.11
CA ASP A 78 -6.44 -9.75 2.60
C ASP A 78 -7.23 -10.55 1.53
N LEU A 79 -7.47 -9.97 0.35
CA LEU A 79 -8.09 -10.69 -0.77
C LEU A 79 -7.22 -11.90 -1.18
N PRO A 80 -7.82 -13.07 -1.50
CA PRO A 80 -7.06 -14.27 -1.85
C PRO A 80 -6.02 -14.04 -2.96
N ALA A 81 -6.42 -13.38 -4.05
CA ALA A 81 -5.52 -13.07 -5.16
C ALA A 81 -4.39 -12.09 -4.77
N MET A 82 -4.65 -11.17 -3.82
CA MET A 82 -3.63 -10.24 -3.34
C MET A 82 -2.63 -10.92 -2.41
N ARG A 83 -3.08 -11.88 -1.61
CA ARG A 83 -2.20 -12.72 -0.77
C ARG A 83 -1.30 -13.61 -1.63
N GLU A 84 -1.86 -14.27 -2.64
CA GLU A 84 -1.10 -15.07 -3.60
C GLU A 84 -0.06 -14.20 -4.33
N TRP A 85 -0.46 -13.03 -4.82
CA TRP A 85 0.46 -12.10 -5.46
C TRP A 85 1.56 -11.61 -4.50
N TYR A 86 1.21 -11.36 -3.23
CA TYR A 86 2.17 -10.96 -2.20
C TYR A 86 3.20 -12.05 -1.91
N GLU A 87 2.77 -13.28 -1.73
CA GLU A 87 3.64 -14.45 -1.50
C GLU A 87 4.58 -14.70 -2.69
N ALA A 88 4.07 -14.58 -3.92
CA ALA A 88 4.88 -14.65 -5.13
C ALA A 88 5.95 -13.53 -5.16
N ALA A 89 5.57 -12.29 -4.81
CA ALA A 89 6.50 -11.16 -4.75
C ALA A 89 7.57 -11.32 -3.65
N LEU A 90 7.26 -12.01 -2.55
CA LEU A 90 8.25 -12.35 -1.52
C LEU A 90 9.25 -13.42 -2.00
N SER A 91 8.83 -14.28 -2.92
CA SER A 91 9.65 -15.37 -3.48
C SER A 91 10.39 -14.96 -4.76
N GLU A 92 10.15 -13.76 -5.27
CA GLU A 92 10.72 -13.29 -6.53
C GLU A 92 12.24 -13.04 -6.40
N PRO A 93 13.08 -13.72 -7.20
CA PRO A 93 14.54 -13.56 -7.12
C PRO A 93 15.04 -12.31 -7.85
N TRP A 94 14.22 -11.72 -8.73
CA TRP A 94 14.61 -10.56 -9.50
C TRP A 94 14.70 -9.31 -8.62
N ARG A 95 15.75 -8.51 -8.84
CA ARG A 95 16.05 -7.31 -8.04
C ARG A 95 16.32 -6.14 -8.99
N GLU A 96 15.75 -4.99 -8.67
CA GLU A 96 16.01 -3.74 -9.40
C GLU A 96 16.91 -2.82 -8.56
N ALA A 97 18.22 -2.94 -8.74
CA ALA A 97 19.21 -2.28 -7.89
C ALA A 97 19.05 -0.75 -7.82
N ALA A 98 18.66 -0.11 -8.93
CA ALA A 98 18.44 1.34 -8.98
C ALA A 98 17.28 1.76 -8.07
N HIS A 99 16.15 1.06 -8.13
CA HIS A 99 15.01 1.32 -7.25
C HIS A 99 15.36 1.03 -5.78
N GLU A 100 16.07 -0.05 -5.47
CA GLU A 100 16.46 -0.36 -4.10
C GLU A 100 17.37 0.70 -3.49
N LYS A 101 18.32 1.23 -4.29
CA LYS A 101 19.17 2.35 -3.87
C LYS A 101 18.34 3.62 -3.61
N ALA A 102 17.34 3.89 -4.44
CA ALA A 102 16.44 5.04 -4.23
C ALA A 102 15.62 4.91 -2.94
N VAL A 103 15.10 3.70 -2.63
CA VAL A 103 14.43 3.44 -1.35
C VAL A 103 15.38 3.63 -0.18
N ALA A 104 16.59 3.08 -0.25
CA ALA A 104 17.61 3.20 0.80
C ALA A 104 18.00 4.65 1.09
N ALA A 105 18.08 5.51 0.06
CA ALA A 105 18.38 6.93 0.24
C ALA A 105 17.34 7.68 1.09
N GLY A 106 16.07 7.29 0.99
CA GLY A 106 14.96 7.86 1.78
C GLY A 106 14.69 7.19 3.12
N ALA A 107 15.36 6.07 3.42
CA ALA A 107 15.09 5.23 4.58
C ALA A 107 16.02 5.55 5.77
N VAL A 108 15.50 5.40 6.98
CA VAL A 108 16.28 5.21 8.21
C VAL A 108 16.69 3.76 8.34
N SER A 109 15.75 2.85 8.11
CA SER A 109 15.98 1.41 8.12
C SER A 109 15.07 0.70 7.12
N ILE A 110 15.52 -0.47 6.67
CA ILE A 110 14.77 -1.35 5.78
C ILE A 110 14.86 -2.76 6.35
N THR A 111 13.71 -3.40 6.54
CA THR A 111 13.61 -4.85 6.73
C THR A 111 13.20 -5.48 5.40
N ASP A 112 14.02 -6.38 4.86
CA ASP A 112 13.71 -7.13 3.64
C ASP A 112 13.11 -8.49 4.03
N LEU A 113 11.88 -8.76 3.60
CA LEU A 113 11.14 -9.99 3.89
C LEU A 113 11.18 -10.98 2.72
N ARG A 114 11.87 -10.64 1.62
CA ARG A 114 12.03 -11.55 0.50
C ARG A 114 12.88 -12.75 0.90
N GLN A 115 12.47 -13.92 0.44
CA GLN A 115 13.17 -15.18 0.67
C GLN A 115 14.33 -15.24 -0.35
N VAL A 116 15.52 -14.83 0.09
CA VAL A 116 16.78 -15.01 -0.65
C VAL A 116 17.53 -16.18 -0.05
#